data_AF-A0A3I8FU61-F1
#
_entry.id   AF-A0A3I8FU61-F1
#
_cell.length_a   1.000
_cell.length_b   1.000
_cell.length_c   1.000
_cell.angle_alpha   90.00
_cell.angle_beta   90.00
_cell.angle_gamma   90.00
#
_symmetry.space_group_name_H-M   'P 1'
#
loop_
_entity.id
_entity.type
_entity.pdbx_description
1 polymer ?
#
loop_
_entity_poly.entity_id
_entity_poly.type
_entity_poly.pdbx_seq_one_letter_code
_entity_poly.pdbx_strand_id
1 'polypeptide(L)'
;KNIYINRTTIEGCLIQNDSLILFYEWAAKKYDFDISIIDKLKIKTRKYLTQELLADYFRVIFNGKTKTLIDYKHFNFNAYKQATQKCQPLNDRLRKTSTRAKVLMNFIEEHSIANKDLAKTDGWTTNFINYAVEHIANQSKAENKSFGSVFKVYFPELYDIIRRLQPDSRGEI
;
A
#
# COMPACT_ATOMS: atom_id res chain seq x y z
N LYS A 1 -24.33 -10.37 -19.14
CA LYS A 1 -23.00 -9.72 -19.00
C LYS A 1 -22.69 -9.68 -17.51
N ASN A 2 -21.71 -10.45 -17.04
CA ASN A 2 -21.37 -10.48 -15.61
C ASN A 2 -20.52 -9.25 -15.28
N ILE A 3 -21.17 -8.21 -14.74
CA ILE A 3 -20.50 -6.98 -14.29
C ILE A 3 -20.35 -7.09 -12.78
N TYR A 4 -19.10 -6.98 -12.30
CA TYR A 4 -18.81 -6.98 -10.87
C TYR A 4 -18.23 -5.64 -10.45
N ILE A 5 -18.80 -5.08 -9.38
CA ILE A 5 -18.34 -3.81 -8.82
C ILE A 5 -17.32 -4.13 -7.73
N ASN A 6 -16.06 -3.82 -8.01
CA ASN A 6 -15.01 -3.87 -7.01
C ASN A 6 -15.16 -2.71 -6.03
N ARG A 7 -14.93 -2.98 -4.75
CA ARG A 7 -15.01 -1.97 -3.69
C ARG A 7 -13.71 -1.20 -3.53
N THR A 8 -12.61 -1.74 -4.04
CA THR A 8 -11.27 -1.17 -3.92
C THR A 8 -10.55 -1.09 -5.27
N THR A 9 -9.42 -0.38 -5.29
CA THR A 9 -8.52 -0.30 -6.45
C THR A 9 -7.48 -1.43 -6.43
N ILE A 10 -6.77 -1.67 -7.53
CA ILE A 10 -5.73 -2.72 -7.55
C ILE A 10 -4.68 -2.49 -6.46
N GLU A 11 -4.26 -1.25 -6.22
CA GLU A 11 -3.35 -0.89 -5.12
C GLU A 11 -3.95 -1.20 -3.75
N GLY A 12 -5.26 -1.08 -3.62
CA GLY A 12 -6.02 -1.48 -2.43
C GLY A 12 -6.04 -2.98 -2.19
N CYS A 13 -6.13 -3.79 -3.24
CA CYS A 13 -6.02 -5.25 -3.15
C CYS A 13 -4.59 -5.70 -2.81
N LEU A 14 -3.57 -4.94 -3.22
CA LEU A 14 -2.16 -5.32 -3.09
C LEU A 14 -1.49 -4.77 -1.83
N ILE A 15 -1.82 -3.56 -1.41
CA ILE A 15 -1.26 -2.91 -0.22
C ILE A 15 -2.38 -2.86 0.83
N GLN A 16 -2.47 -3.91 1.62
CA GLN A 16 -3.45 -4.06 2.71
C GLN A 16 -2.86 -4.87 3.85
N ASN A 17 -3.57 -4.99 4.98
CA ASN A 17 -3.04 -5.58 6.20
C ASN A 17 -2.45 -6.99 6.00
N ASP A 18 -3.14 -7.85 5.25
CA ASP A 18 -2.71 -9.24 5.08
C ASP A 18 -1.48 -9.39 4.17
N SER A 19 -1.28 -8.47 3.21
CA SER A 19 -0.14 -8.45 2.29
C SER A 19 1.00 -7.53 2.74
N LEU A 20 0.81 -6.77 3.83
CA LEU A 20 1.69 -5.65 4.18
C LEU A 20 3.12 -6.09 4.48
N ILE A 21 3.29 -7.25 5.12
CA ILE A 21 4.61 -7.82 5.42
C ILE A 21 5.35 -8.13 4.12
N LEU A 22 4.68 -8.83 3.19
CA LEU A 22 5.25 -9.20 1.90
C LEU A 22 5.58 -7.96 1.06
N PHE A 23 4.73 -6.94 1.13
CA PHE A 23 4.96 -5.65 0.51
C PHE A 23 6.22 -4.96 1.05
N TYR A 24 6.42 -4.93 2.37
CA TYR A 24 7.61 -4.33 2.96
C TYR A 24 8.89 -5.06 2.58
N GLU A 25 8.89 -6.40 2.60
CA GLU A 25 10.04 -7.20 2.17
C GLU A 25 10.42 -6.91 0.72
N TRP A 26 9.42 -6.85 -0.17
CA TRP A 26 9.62 -6.50 -1.57
C TRP A 26 10.16 -5.07 -1.73
N ALA A 27 9.52 -4.10 -1.09
CA ALA A 27 9.84 -2.69 -1.23
C ALA A 27 11.26 -2.39 -0.69
N ALA A 28 11.63 -3.00 0.43
CA ALA A 28 12.98 -2.90 0.98
C ALA A 28 14.04 -3.44 0.01
N LYS A 29 13.77 -4.59 -0.65
CA LYS A 29 14.67 -5.15 -1.68
C LYS A 29 14.73 -4.30 -2.94
N LYS A 30 13.61 -3.73 -3.37
CA LYS A 30 13.50 -2.99 -4.64
C LYS A 30 14.08 -1.57 -4.56
N TYR A 31 13.90 -0.91 -3.42
CA TYR A 31 14.22 0.51 -3.23
C TYR A 31 15.28 0.75 -2.15
N ASP A 32 15.90 -0.31 -1.65
CA ASP A 32 17.05 -0.28 -0.72
C ASP A 32 16.81 0.55 0.56
N PHE A 33 15.65 0.37 1.20
CA PHE A 33 15.36 1.03 2.48
C PHE A 33 15.24 0.06 3.66
N ASP A 34 15.67 0.54 4.82
CA ASP A 34 15.70 -0.19 6.10
C ASP A 34 14.28 -0.46 6.62
N ILE A 35 13.82 -1.70 6.52
CA ILE A 35 12.49 -2.14 7.00
C ILE A 35 12.28 -1.88 8.50
N SER A 36 13.35 -1.78 9.30
CA SER A 36 13.26 -1.45 10.73
C SER A 36 12.70 -0.04 10.97
N ILE A 37 12.62 0.81 9.93
CA ILE A 37 11.90 2.09 10.01
C ILE A 37 10.45 1.89 10.43
N ILE A 38 9.80 0.81 10.01
CA ILE A 38 8.42 0.50 10.37
C ILE A 38 8.32 0.26 11.88
N ASP A 39 9.30 -0.40 12.48
CA ASP A 39 9.33 -0.63 13.91
C ASP A 39 9.70 0.65 14.67
N LYS A 40 10.65 1.44 14.16
CA LYS A 40 10.99 2.77 14.71
C LYS A 40 9.76 3.70 14.70
N LEU A 41 8.97 3.67 13.63
CA LEU A 41 7.70 4.38 13.49
C LEU A 41 6.69 3.93 14.53
N LYS A 42 6.43 2.62 14.62
CA LYS A 42 5.53 2.06 15.63
C LYS A 42 5.96 2.45 17.05
N ILE A 43 7.27 2.50 17.34
CA ILE A 43 7.81 2.88 18.65
C ILE A 43 7.65 4.38 18.94
N LYS A 44 7.88 5.28 17.98
CA LYS A 44 7.76 6.73 18.19
C LYS A 44 6.30 7.21 18.28
N THR A 45 5.37 6.55 17.58
CA THR A 45 3.97 7.01 17.48
C THR A 45 2.96 6.08 18.18
N ARG A 46 3.44 5.15 19.04
CA ARG A 46 2.78 3.98 19.68
C ARG A 46 1.27 4.05 19.93
N LYS A 47 0.68 5.23 20.13
CA LYS A 47 -0.73 5.40 20.47
C LYS A 47 -1.67 5.55 19.25
N TYR A 48 -1.18 5.87 18.05
CA TYR A 48 -2.04 6.25 16.92
C TYR A 48 -1.68 5.66 15.55
N LEU A 49 -0.54 4.96 15.43
CA LEU A 49 -0.11 4.39 14.15
C LEU A 49 -0.44 2.90 14.09
N THR A 50 -1.56 2.58 13.46
CA THR A 50 -1.99 1.19 13.20
C THR A 50 -1.34 0.66 11.92
N GLN A 51 -1.31 -0.67 11.76
CA GLN A 51 -0.91 -1.29 10.49
C GLN A 51 -1.77 -0.83 9.32
N GLU A 52 -3.07 -0.66 9.56
CA GLU A 52 -4.01 -0.16 8.54
C GLU A 52 -3.64 1.25 8.07
N LEU A 53 -3.29 2.13 9.01
CA LEU A 53 -2.88 3.49 8.67
C LEU A 53 -1.54 3.50 7.90
N LEU A 54 -0.60 2.63 8.26
CA LEU A 54 0.63 2.44 7.50
C LEU A 54 0.36 1.93 6.08
N ALA A 55 -0.53 0.95 5.92
CA ALA A 55 -0.93 0.45 4.61
C ALA A 55 -1.55 1.58 3.76
N ASP A 56 -2.39 2.44 4.35
CA ASP A 56 -2.94 3.60 3.67
C ASP A 56 -1.86 4.62 3.25
N TYR A 57 -0.86 4.89 4.09
CA TYR A 57 0.26 5.77 3.70
C TYR A 57 1.06 5.20 2.52
N PHE A 58 1.48 3.95 2.60
CA PHE A 58 2.20 3.31 1.51
C PHE A 58 1.35 3.22 0.25
N ARG A 59 0.06 2.91 0.37
CA ARG A 59 -0.84 2.90 -0.79
C ARG A 59 -0.89 4.27 -1.48
N VAL A 60 -0.94 5.35 -0.70
CA VAL A 60 -0.93 6.72 -1.25
C VAL A 60 0.42 7.10 -1.85
N ILE A 61 1.54 6.69 -1.23
CA ILE A 61 2.88 6.85 -1.79
C ILE A 61 2.99 6.14 -3.14
N PHE A 62 2.42 4.94 -3.26
CA PHE A 62 2.39 4.14 -4.47
C PHE A 62 1.24 4.52 -5.43
N ASN A 63 0.90 5.81 -5.49
CA ASN A 63 -0.07 6.41 -6.41
C ASN A 63 -1.51 5.92 -6.28
N GLY A 64 -1.83 5.16 -5.23
CA GLY A 64 -3.19 4.78 -4.86
C GLY A 64 -3.91 5.85 -4.03
N LYS A 65 -5.00 5.43 -3.38
CA LYS A 65 -5.81 6.29 -2.50
C LYS A 65 -6.13 5.56 -1.20
N THR A 66 -6.32 6.31 -0.11
CA THR A 66 -6.87 5.74 1.13
C THR A 66 -8.28 5.18 0.92
N LYS A 67 -8.79 4.41 1.88
CA LYS A 67 -10.19 3.95 1.87
C LYS A 67 -11.21 5.10 1.79
N THR A 68 -10.84 6.28 2.28
CA THR A 68 -11.63 7.52 2.22
C THR A 68 -11.36 8.36 0.97
N LEU A 69 -10.76 7.77 -0.06
CA LEU A 69 -10.47 8.38 -1.37
C LEU A 69 -9.52 9.58 -1.32
N ILE A 70 -8.65 9.64 -0.30
CA ILE A 70 -7.62 10.68 -0.17
C ILE A 70 -6.38 10.26 -0.96
N ASP A 71 -5.88 11.15 -1.81
CA ASP A 71 -4.66 10.96 -2.60
C ASP A 71 -3.46 11.73 -2.03
N TYR A 72 -2.29 11.56 -2.64
CA TYR A 72 -1.02 12.15 -2.20
C TYR A 72 -1.07 13.68 -2.07
N LYS A 73 -1.83 14.37 -2.92
CA LYS A 73 -1.90 15.85 -2.92
C LYS A 73 -2.45 16.41 -1.61
N HIS A 74 -3.23 15.62 -0.88
CA HIS A 74 -3.78 16.00 0.41
C HIS A 74 -2.75 15.87 1.53
N PHE A 75 -1.71 15.05 1.35
CA PHE A 75 -0.63 14.84 2.33
C PHE A 75 0.63 15.65 2.06
N ASN A 76 0.71 16.36 0.92
CA ASN A 76 1.90 17.09 0.48
C ASN A 76 2.43 18.05 1.56
N PHE A 77 3.49 17.62 2.25
CA PHE A 77 4.08 18.33 3.39
C PHE A 77 4.79 19.60 2.96
N ASN A 78 5.47 19.59 1.82
CA ASN A 78 6.17 20.76 1.27
C ASN A 78 5.20 21.91 0.95
N ALA A 79 4.08 21.60 0.30
CA ALA A 79 3.04 22.58 0.00
C ALA A 79 2.42 23.16 1.29
N TYR A 80 2.19 22.31 2.30
CA TYR A 80 1.73 22.75 3.61
C TYR A 80 2.75 23.69 4.29
N LYS A 81 4.04 23.31 4.33
CA LYS A 81 5.12 24.10 4.94
C LYS A 81 5.29 25.45 4.26
N GLN A 82 5.23 25.50 2.93
CA GLN A 82 5.31 26.77 2.19
C GLN A 82 4.13 27.70 2.50
N ALA A 83 2.91 27.16 2.55
CA ALA A 83 1.71 27.96 2.86
C ALA A 83 1.77 28.52 4.28
N THR A 84 2.21 27.73 5.27
CA THR A 84 2.34 28.20 6.66
C THR A 84 3.45 29.23 6.83
N GLN A 85 4.60 29.03 6.17
CA GLN A 85 5.71 30.01 6.20
C GLN A 85 5.32 31.36 5.59
N LYS A 86 4.50 31.35 4.53
CA LYS A 86 4.03 32.57 3.86
C LYS A 86 2.76 33.16 4.48
N CYS A 87 2.29 32.62 5.61
CA CYS A 87 1.01 33.00 6.25
C CYS A 87 -0.19 32.96 5.27
N GLN A 88 -0.18 32.05 4.30
CA GLN A 88 -1.24 31.90 3.31
C GLN A 88 -2.31 30.91 3.78
N PRO A 89 -3.59 31.13 3.41
CA PRO A 89 -4.63 30.17 3.70
C PRO A 89 -4.34 28.83 2.98
N LEU A 90 -4.49 27.73 3.71
CA LEU A 90 -4.38 26.39 3.12
C LEU A 90 -5.48 26.20 2.07
N ASN A 91 -5.14 25.57 0.94
CA ASN A 91 -6.14 25.13 -0.03
C ASN A 91 -6.99 23.97 0.52
N ASP A 92 -8.15 23.73 -0.09
CA ASP A 92 -9.10 22.72 0.39
C ASP A 92 -8.52 21.31 0.46
N ARG A 93 -7.61 20.95 -0.45
CA ARG A 93 -6.96 19.63 -0.45
C ARG A 93 -6.07 19.45 0.78
N LEU A 94 -5.25 20.46 1.12
CA LEU A 94 -4.38 20.42 2.29
C LEU A 94 -5.16 20.48 3.61
N ARG A 95 -6.40 20.98 3.61
CA ARG A 95 -7.28 20.96 4.79
C ARG A 95 -7.88 19.60 5.09
N LYS A 96 -7.95 18.67 4.12
CA LYS A 96 -8.58 17.35 4.31
C LYS A 96 -7.79 16.39 5.18
N THR A 97 -6.51 16.66 5.43
CA THR A 97 -5.67 15.82 6.30
C THR A 97 -5.10 16.68 7.44
N SER A 98 -4.81 16.05 8.57
CA SER A 98 -4.22 16.75 9.72
C SER A 98 -2.73 17.08 9.49
N THR A 99 -2.18 18.04 10.23
CA THR A 99 -0.74 18.32 10.24
C THR A 99 0.08 17.07 10.61
N ARG A 100 -0.38 16.31 11.60
CA ARG A 100 0.30 15.06 12.02
C ARG A 100 0.37 14.05 10.89
N ALA A 101 -0.69 13.91 10.10
CA ALA A 101 -0.70 12.99 8.97
C ALA A 101 0.30 13.40 7.87
N LYS A 102 0.46 14.71 7.61
CA LYS A 102 1.47 15.22 6.67
C LYS A 102 2.89 15.02 7.18
N VAL A 103 3.14 15.28 8.46
CA VAL A 103 4.46 15.04 9.09
C VAL A 103 4.82 13.56 9.03
N LEU A 104 3.87 12.68 9.31
CA LEU A 104 4.09 11.24 9.25
C LEU A 104 4.34 10.75 7.82
N MET A 105 3.56 11.24 6.84
CA MET A 105 3.81 10.96 5.42
C MET A 105 5.24 11.36 5.05
N ASN A 106 5.66 12.59 5.38
CA ASN A 106 7.00 13.08 5.08
C ASN A 106 8.09 12.20 5.74
N PHE A 107 7.89 11.81 7.00
CA PHE A 107 8.83 10.92 7.68
C PHE A 107 8.95 9.57 6.97
N ILE A 108 7.84 8.97 6.54
CA ILE A 108 7.84 7.70 5.80
C ILE A 108 8.62 7.89 4.50
N GLU A 109 8.33 8.94 3.72
CA GLU A 109 9.00 9.19 2.45
C GLU A 109 10.52 9.42 2.61
N GLU A 110 10.94 10.15 3.64
CA GLU A 110 12.37 10.42 3.92
C GLU A 110 13.17 9.17 4.30
N HIS A 111 12.50 8.11 4.76
CA HIS A 111 13.15 6.89 5.26
C HIS A 111 12.71 5.62 4.52
N SER A 112 11.97 5.77 3.41
CA SER A 112 11.58 4.66 2.54
C SER A 112 11.66 5.08 1.08
N ILE A 113 10.52 5.45 0.49
CA ILE A 113 10.40 5.93 -0.88
C ILE A 113 9.43 7.09 -0.94
N ALA A 114 9.78 8.12 -1.71
CA ALA A 114 8.90 9.24 -1.95
C ALA A 114 8.01 9.00 -3.16
N ASN A 115 6.78 9.51 -3.14
CA ASN A 115 5.82 9.41 -4.24
C ASN A 115 6.38 10.01 -5.54
N LYS A 116 7.18 11.07 -5.44
CA LYS A 116 7.82 11.72 -6.60
C LYS A 116 8.76 10.78 -7.38
N ASP A 117 9.28 9.75 -6.72
CA ASP A 117 10.22 8.79 -7.31
C ASP A 117 9.47 7.59 -7.94
N LEU A 118 8.15 7.53 -7.75
CA LEU A 118 7.24 6.53 -8.32
C LEU A 118 6.47 7.14 -9.49
N ALA A 119 6.92 6.89 -10.71
CA ALA A 119 6.16 7.27 -11.88
C ALA A 119 4.81 6.52 -11.89
N LYS A 120 3.75 7.16 -12.39
CA LYS A 120 2.41 6.54 -12.45
C LYS A 120 2.38 5.19 -13.21
N THR A 121 3.38 4.94 -14.05
CA THR A 121 3.57 3.73 -14.86
C THR A 121 4.93 3.09 -14.63
N ASP A 122 5.49 3.19 -13.41
CA ASP A 122 6.79 2.60 -13.04
C ASP A 122 6.78 1.05 -13.02
N GLY A 123 5.62 0.42 -13.19
CA GLY A 123 5.46 -1.02 -13.19
C GLY A 123 5.60 -1.66 -11.81
N TRP A 124 5.51 -0.88 -10.71
CA TRP A 124 5.65 -1.40 -9.35
C TRP A 124 4.65 -2.52 -9.07
N THR A 125 3.42 -2.40 -9.57
CA THR A 125 2.35 -3.39 -9.41
C THR A 125 2.78 -4.76 -9.94
N THR A 126 3.30 -4.80 -11.17
CA THR A 126 3.78 -6.04 -11.79
C THR A 126 4.99 -6.60 -11.05
N ASN A 127 5.95 -5.75 -10.67
CA ASN A 127 7.13 -6.17 -9.93
C ASN A 127 6.75 -6.79 -8.57
N PHE A 128 5.81 -6.17 -7.85
CA PHE A 128 5.36 -6.67 -6.56
C PHE A 128 4.55 -7.96 -6.70
N ILE A 129 3.64 -8.05 -7.67
CA ILE A 129 2.87 -9.28 -7.92
C ILE A 129 3.82 -10.44 -8.25
N ASN A 130 4.82 -10.23 -9.11
CA ASN A 130 5.79 -11.29 -9.45
C ASN A 130 6.55 -11.79 -8.22
N TYR A 131 7.08 -10.86 -7.42
CA TYR A 131 7.73 -11.20 -6.15
C TYR A 131 6.79 -12.00 -5.23
N ALA A 132 5.55 -11.56 -5.10
CA ALA A 132 4.58 -12.19 -4.23
C ALA A 132 4.18 -13.59 -4.71
N VAL A 133 4.00 -13.78 -6.02
CA VAL A 133 3.71 -15.08 -6.63
C VAL A 133 4.86 -16.05 -6.38
N GLU A 134 6.11 -15.62 -6.57
CA GLU A 134 7.29 -16.46 -6.28
C GLU A 134 7.37 -16.85 -4.81
N HIS A 135 7.16 -15.89 -3.90
CA HIS A 135 7.13 -16.15 -2.47
C HIS A 135 6.04 -17.17 -2.09
N ILE A 136 4.81 -16.95 -2.57
CA ILE A 136 3.66 -17.80 -2.28
C ILE A 136 3.84 -19.20 -2.88
N ALA A 137 4.43 -19.31 -4.08
CA ALA A 137 4.74 -20.60 -4.70
C ALA A 137 5.75 -21.40 -3.87
N ASN A 138 6.78 -20.73 -3.33
CA ASN A 138 7.76 -21.38 -2.46
C ASN A 138 7.14 -21.81 -1.12
N GLN A 139 6.33 -20.95 -0.51
CA GLN A 139 5.63 -21.28 0.74
C GLN A 139 4.62 -22.42 0.55
N SER A 140 3.85 -22.39 -0.54
CA SER A 140 2.90 -23.45 -0.91
C SER A 140 3.59 -24.82 -0.99
N LYS A 141 4.77 -24.89 -1.63
CA LYS A 141 5.59 -26.11 -1.69
C LYS A 141 6.10 -26.53 -0.32
N ALA A 142 6.62 -25.60 0.48
CA ALA A 142 7.19 -25.89 1.79
C ALA A 142 6.14 -26.40 2.80
N GLU A 143 4.92 -25.86 2.74
CA GLU A 143 3.83 -26.21 3.66
C GLU A 143 2.91 -27.32 3.12
N ASN A 144 3.16 -27.85 1.92
CA ASN A 144 2.30 -28.81 1.22
C ASN A 144 0.83 -28.34 1.13
N LYS A 145 0.63 -27.06 0.79
CA LYS A 145 -0.69 -26.42 0.60
C LYS A 145 -0.86 -26.00 -0.85
N SER A 146 -2.10 -25.91 -1.35
CA SER A 146 -2.34 -25.38 -2.70
C SER A 146 -1.99 -23.89 -2.79
N PHE A 147 -1.47 -23.46 -3.95
CA PHE A 147 -1.11 -22.06 -4.20
C PHE A 147 -2.27 -21.12 -3.86
N GLY A 148 -3.47 -21.40 -4.39
CA GLY A 148 -4.66 -20.60 -4.12
C GLY A 148 -5.02 -20.46 -2.63
N SER A 149 -4.76 -21.49 -1.81
CA SER A 149 -5.04 -21.41 -0.36
C SER A 149 -4.10 -20.45 0.36
N VAL A 150 -2.82 -20.40 -0.03
CA VAL A 150 -1.83 -19.46 0.52
C VAL A 150 -2.03 -18.06 -0.07
N PHE A 151 -2.31 -17.97 -1.36
CA PHE A 151 -2.58 -16.69 -2.04
C PHE A 151 -3.77 -15.95 -1.42
N LYS A 152 -4.85 -16.68 -1.08
CA LYS A 152 -6.02 -16.11 -0.40
C LYS A 152 -5.67 -15.49 0.97
N VAL A 153 -4.64 -15.99 1.66
CA VAL A 153 -4.22 -15.43 2.94
C VAL A 153 -3.63 -14.04 2.74
N TYR A 154 -2.74 -13.86 1.75
CA TYR A 154 -2.10 -12.56 1.50
C TYR A 154 -3.00 -11.57 0.73
N PHE A 155 -3.76 -12.07 -0.25
CA PHE A 155 -4.57 -11.24 -1.14
C PHE A 155 -6.03 -11.72 -1.23
N PRO A 156 -6.79 -11.75 -0.11
CA PRO A 156 -8.19 -12.19 -0.08
C PRO A 156 -9.09 -11.48 -1.11
N GLU A 157 -8.99 -10.16 -1.23
CA GLU A 157 -9.86 -9.43 -2.18
C GLU A 157 -9.46 -9.70 -3.64
N LEU A 158 -8.15 -9.77 -3.94
CA LEU A 158 -7.68 -10.12 -5.29
C LEU A 158 -8.05 -11.56 -5.65
N TYR A 159 -7.95 -12.48 -4.69
CA TYR A 159 -8.38 -13.88 -4.83
C TYR A 159 -9.86 -13.94 -5.19
N ASP A 160 -10.72 -13.23 -4.46
CA ASP A 160 -12.15 -13.19 -4.71
C ASP A 160 -12.48 -12.60 -6.10
N ILE A 161 -11.73 -11.58 -6.53
CA ILE A 161 -11.86 -11.02 -7.88
C ILE A 161 -11.52 -12.08 -8.94
N ILE A 162 -10.36 -12.72 -8.84
CA ILE A 162 -9.89 -13.74 -9.80
C ILE A 162 -10.89 -14.90 -9.87
N ARG A 163 -11.35 -15.40 -8.72
CA ARG A 163 -12.33 -16.49 -8.64
C ARG A 163 -13.63 -16.17 -9.34
N ARG A 164 -14.14 -14.95 -9.18
CA ARG A 164 -15.39 -14.52 -9.83
C ARG A 164 -15.24 -14.34 -11.33
N LEU A 165 -14.02 -14.04 -11.81
CA LEU A 165 -13.71 -13.99 -13.23
C LEU A 165 -13.54 -15.38 -13.85
N GLN A 166 -13.34 -16.42 -13.03
CA GLN A 166 -13.17 -17.81 -13.45
C GLN A 166 -14.24 -18.73 -12.80
N PRO A 167 -15.53 -18.55 -13.11
CA PRO A 167 -16.60 -19.34 -12.50
C PRO A 167 -16.49 -20.85 -12.78
N ASP A 168 -15.83 -21.23 -13.87
CA ASP A 168 -15.64 -22.63 -14.28
C ASP A 168 -14.36 -23.28 -13.71
N SER A 169 -13.49 -22.53 -13.00
CA SER A 169 -12.29 -23.10 -12.40
C SER A 169 -12.64 -23.89 -11.14
N ARG A 170 -12.31 -25.19 -11.13
CA ARG A 170 -12.68 -26.18 -10.11
C ARG A 170 -12.02 -26.00 -8.74
N GLY A 171 -11.73 -24.80 -8.29
CA GLY A 171 -11.17 -24.60 -6.95
C GLY A 171 -9.76 -24.02 -6.90
N GLU A 172 -9.05 -24.00 -8.03
CA GLU A 172 -7.61 -23.74 -8.06
C GLU A 172 -7.28 -22.48 -8.87
N ILE A 173 -6.38 -21.68 -8.31
CA ILE A 173 -5.60 -20.66 -9.01
C ILE A 173 -4.24 -21.28 -9.30
#